data_AF-A0A9W8E2P9-F1
#
_entry.id   AF-A0A9W8E2P9-F1
#
_cell.length_a   1.000
_cell.length_b   1.000
_cell.length_c   1.000
_cell.angle_alpha   90.00
_cell.angle_beta   90.00
_cell.angle_gamma   90.00
#
_symmetry.space_group_name_H-M   'P 1'
#
loop_
_entity.id
_entity.type
_entity.pdbx_description
1 polymer ?
#
loop_
_entity_poly.entity_id
_entity_poly.type
_entity_poly.pdbx_seq_one_letter_code
_entity_poly.pdbx_strand_id
1 'polypeptide(L)'
;MPPGVYPTPPWKSILQASLQSGLEVSPTAGVCSEAYTQLATVGSDGVPRNRTVVFRGFAGNKPVHRVLPSFLKSQAVTNAQEKAIQQNKVATVGRFQSELLVFTTHLLSDKIHELEKNPQVEVCWFLPTTNEQFRLRGHMYMITSPTYYGHHVAATQSYQETSRYLQQFCWADPAPESDDSSIDWELLRLNHFFYMSPELRSSFICDYSGKPYTSLTSQEQRDCQSQLALTQLNLEQPDSSPSSSNHSTHRQVQQALQNFVLLILKPDYVDRCQLNTTPATRTVYVRQDRVPSAWHPSSERTPGLKESDLKPSSSQYLGGQPTGPAEISDHQKSDASSNHHQQWKSFSLVP
;
A
#
# COMPACT_ATOMS: atom_id res chain seq x y z
N MET A 1 28.61 -4.97 3.70
CA MET A 1 27.68 -5.63 2.75
C MET A 1 28.08 -5.21 1.35
N PRO A 2 28.19 -6.13 0.38
CA PRO A 2 28.39 -5.76 -1.02
C PRO A 2 27.19 -4.93 -1.52
N PRO A 3 27.41 -4.01 -2.49
CA PRO A 3 26.32 -3.25 -3.10
C PRO A 3 25.31 -4.22 -3.74
N GLY A 4 24.03 -4.09 -3.38
CA GLY A 4 22.95 -4.92 -3.92
C GLY A 4 22.32 -5.93 -2.94
N VAL A 5 22.90 -6.14 -1.75
CA VAL A 5 22.23 -6.97 -0.72
C VAL A 5 21.37 -6.08 0.16
N TYR A 6 20.08 -5.97 -0.17
CA TYR A 6 19.10 -5.37 0.71
C TYR A 6 18.77 -6.35 1.85
N PRO A 7 19.12 -6.05 3.11
CA PRO A 7 18.80 -6.93 4.21
C PRO A 7 17.27 -6.93 4.40
N THR A 8 16.64 -8.07 4.14
CA THR A 8 15.24 -8.30 4.51
C THR A 8 15.04 -7.91 5.98
N PRO A 9 14.04 -7.07 6.30
CA PRO A 9 13.81 -6.68 7.69
C PRO A 9 13.62 -7.90 8.58
N PRO A 10 14.23 -7.92 9.78
CA PRO A 10 14.22 -9.11 10.63
C PRO A 10 12.81 -9.53 11.06
N TRP A 11 11.89 -8.58 11.22
CA TRP A 11 10.49 -8.86 11.54
C TRP A 11 9.71 -9.49 10.38
N LYS A 12 10.14 -9.26 9.12
CA LYS A 12 9.41 -9.73 7.93
C LYS A 12 9.47 -11.24 7.82
N SER A 13 10.67 -11.82 7.92
CA SER A 13 10.85 -13.28 7.86
C SER A 13 10.11 -13.99 8.99
N ILE A 14 10.09 -13.39 10.18
CA ILE A 14 9.34 -13.90 11.33
C ILE A 14 7.84 -13.88 11.06
N LEU A 15 7.28 -12.74 10.63
CA LEU A 15 5.85 -12.64 10.28
C LEU A 15 5.47 -13.64 9.18
N GLN A 16 6.31 -13.78 8.15
CA GLN A 16 6.09 -14.76 7.08
C GLN A 16 6.08 -16.20 7.60
N ALA A 17 6.99 -16.56 8.51
CA ALA A 17 7.01 -17.87 9.13
C ALA A 17 5.74 -18.12 9.95
N SER A 18 5.30 -17.14 10.74
CA SER A 18 4.08 -17.28 11.56
C SER A 18 2.82 -17.45 10.70
N LEU A 19 2.71 -16.71 9.58
CA LEU A 19 1.61 -16.89 8.60
C LEU A 19 1.66 -18.24 7.88
N GLN A 20 2.86 -18.72 7.55
CA GLN A 20 3.06 -20.02 6.91
C GLN A 20 2.61 -21.17 7.84
N SER A 21 2.89 -21.08 9.14
CA SER A 21 2.40 -22.05 10.11
C SER A 21 0.86 -22.11 10.15
N GLY A 22 0.17 -20.98 10.07
CA GLY A 22 -1.30 -20.94 9.99
C GLY A 22 -1.86 -21.60 8.73
N LEU A 23 -1.19 -21.42 7.59
CA LEU A 23 -1.55 -22.10 6.34
C LEU A 23 -1.41 -23.63 6.43
N GLU A 24 -0.36 -24.12 7.10
CA GLU A 24 -0.09 -25.56 7.25
C GLU A 24 -1.10 -26.27 8.15
N VAL A 25 -1.64 -25.58 9.17
CA VAL A 25 -2.64 -26.14 10.09
C VAL A 25 -4.04 -26.19 9.47
N SER A 26 -4.36 -25.33 8.50
CA SER A 26 -5.66 -25.30 7.83
C SER A 26 -5.55 -25.35 6.28
N PRO A 27 -5.08 -26.46 5.71
CA PRO A 27 -4.90 -26.58 4.25
C PRO A 27 -6.23 -26.75 3.49
N THR A 28 -7.33 -27.07 4.19
CA THR A 28 -8.63 -27.41 3.59
C THR A 28 -9.58 -26.22 3.42
N ALA A 29 -9.30 -25.08 4.05
CA ALA A 29 -9.99 -23.84 3.76
C ALA A 29 -9.09 -23.03 2.82
N GLY A 30 -9.48 -22.86 1.55
CA GLY A 30 -8.76 -22.06 0.54
C GLY A 30 -8.59 -20.57 0.88
N VAL A 31 -8.74 -20.19 2.16
CA VAL A 31 -8.56 -18.87 2.73
C VAL A 31 -7.81 -19.03 4.04
N CYS A 32 -6.59 -18.51 4.12
CA CYS A 32 -5.87 -18.37 5.39
C CYS A 32 -6.65 -17.40 6.28
N SER A 33 -7.34 -17.90 7.31
CA SER A 33 -8.03 -17.06 8.31
C SER A 33 -7.06 -16.11 9.02
N GLU A 34 -5.78 -16.46 9.05
CA GLU A 34 -4.73 -15.61 9.61
C GLU A 34 -4.32 -14.47 8.67
N ALA A 35 -4.79 -14.41 7.42
CA ALA A 35 -4.58 -13.25 6.54
C ALA A 35 -5.45 -12.04 6.93
N TYR A 36 -6.43 -12.22 7.81
CA TYR A 36 -7.30 -11.14 8.29
C TYR A 36 -6.65 -10.42 9.47
N THR A 37 -6.63 -9.09 9.42
CA THR A 37 -6.00 -8.25 10.44
C THR A 37 -6.83 -6.98 10.68
N GLN A 38 -6.64 -6.29 11.80
CA GLN A 38 -7.38 -5.09 12.15
C GLN A 38 -6.58 -3.84 11.78
N LEU A 39 -7.16 -2.98 10.94
CA LEU A 39 -6.58 -1.70 10.54
C LEU A 39 -7.21 -0.56 11.34
N ALA A 40 -6.41 0.09 12.18
CA ALA A 40 -6.77 1.32 12.87
C ALA A 40 -6.37 2.55 12.03
N THR A 41 -7.30 3.49 11.91
CA THR A 41 -7.13 4.81 11.28
C THR A 41 -7.75 5.88 12.17
N VAL A 42 -7.62 7.16 11.79
CA VAL A 42 -8.19 8.29 12.53
C VAL A 42 -9.19 9.03 11.64
N GLY A 43 -10.41 9.22 12.15
CA GLY A 43 -11.44 10.04 11.48
C GLY A 43 -11.07 11.53 11.44
N SER A 44 -11.73 12.29 10.58
CA SER A 44 -11.57 13.75 10.53
C SER A 44 -12.03 14.46 11.82
N ASP A 45 -12.84 13.77 12.63
CA ASP A 45 -13.24 14.15 13.98
C ASP A 45 -12.17 13.84 15.05
N GLY A 46 -11.03 13.26 14.67
CA GLY A 46 -9.96 12.82 15.57
C GLY A 46 -10.27 11.51 16.30
N VAL A 47 -11.43 10.88 16.05
CA VAL A 47 -11.85 9.65 16.73
C VAL A 47 -11.31 8.42 15.98
N PRO A 48 -10.79 7.40 16.67
CA PRO A 48 -10.26 6.21 16.00
C PRO A 48 -11.36 5.43 15.27
N ARG A 49 -11.00 4.84 14.15
CA ARG A 49 -11.84 3.91 13.39
C ARG A 49 -11.08 2.61 13.22
N ASN A 50 -11.78 1.48 13.28
CA ASN A 50 -11.16 0.16 13.19
C ASN A 50 -12.04 -0.79 12.36
N ARG A 51 -11.40 -1.67 11.58
CA ARG A 51 -12.07 -2.67 10.76
C ARG A 51 -11.11 -3.79 10.37
N THR A 52 -11.68 -4.94 10.04
CA THR A 52 -10.92 -6.05 9.46
C THR A 52 -10.56 -5.74 8.01
N VAL A 53 -9.31 -6.02 7.65
CA VAL A 53 -8.77 -5.99 6.29
C VAL A 53 -8.02 -7.29 6.00
N VAL A 54 -7.83 -7.59 4.71
CA VAL A 54 -7.10 -8.79 4.28
C VAL A 54 -5.71 -8.39 3.82
N PHE A 55 -4.67 -8.97 4.43
CA PHE A 55 -3.31 -8.88 3.94
C PHE A 55 -3.18 -9.63 2.61
N ARG A 56 -2.64 -8.96 1.59
CA ARG A 56 -2.60 -9.44 0.21
C ARG A 56 -1.18 -9.81 -0.25
N GLY A 57 -0.23 -9.89 0.68
CA GLY A 57 1.19 -10.12 0.40
C GLY A 57 2.03 -8.85 0.51
N PHE A 58 3.32 -8.99 0.23
CA PHE A 58 4.27 -7.88 0.17
C PHE A 58 4.33 -7.33 -1.26
N ALA A 59 4.48 -6.02 -1.42
CA ALA A 59 4.52 -5.42 -2.75
C ALA A 59 5.68 -6.00 -3.58
N GLY A 60 5.41 -6.30 -4.85
CA GLY A 60 6.40 -6.86 -5.78
C GLY A 60 6.43 -8.38 -5.86
N ASN A 61 6.02 -9.10 -4.81
CA ASN A 61 6.28 -10.54 -4.69
C ASN A 61 5.36 -11.45 -5.50
N LYS A 62 4.23 -10.90 -5.96
CA LYS A 62 3.16 -11.66 -6.62
C LYS A 62 3.51 -11.81 -8.10
N PRO A 63 3.61 -13.05 -8.63
CA PRO A 63 3.91 -13.29 -10.04
C PRO A 63 2.94 -12.57 -10.97
N VAL A 64 3.32 -12.41 -12.24
CA VAL A 64 2.42 -11.86 -13.25
C VAL A 64 1.19 -12.77 -13.39
N HIS A 65 -0.01 -12.20 -13.26
CA HIS A 65 -1.24 -12.93 -13.50
C HIS A 65 -1.36 -13.29 -14.99
N ARG A 66 -1.75 -14.53 -15.28
CA ARG A 66 -1.81 -15.08 -16.66
C ARG A 66 -2.62 -14.24 -17.66
N VAL A 67 -3.67 -13.58 -17.18
CA VAL A 67 -4.58 -12.73 -18.00
C VAL A 67 -4.05 -11.30 -18.20
N LEU A 68 -3.19 -10.80 -17.30
CA LEU A 68 -2.80 -9.40 -17.31
C LEU A 68 -2.14 -8.97 -18.65
N PRO A 69 -1.20 -9.73 -19.26
CA PRO A 69 -0.59 -9.34 -20.52
C PRO A 69 -1.56 -9.23 -21.70
N SER A 70 -2.55 -10.13 -21.81
CA SER A 70 -3.55 -10.06 -22.88
C SER A 70 -4.53 -8.91 -22.66
N PHE A 71 -4.91 -8.66 -21.40
CA PHE A 71 -5.74 -7.52 -21.03
C PHE A 71 -5.08 -6.17 -21.40
N LEU A 72 -3.79 -5.99 -21.10
CA LEU A 72 -3.06 -4.77 -21.46
C LEU A 72 -2.96 -4.57 -22.99
N LYS A 73 -3.05 -5.63 -23.78
CA LYS A 73 -3.11 -5.54 -25.25
C LYS A 73 -4.51 -5.11 -25.71
N SER A 74 -5.56 -5.69 -25.14
CA SER A 74 -6.95 -5.48 -25.56
C SER A 74 -7.60 -4.21 -25.01
N GLN A 75 -7.08 -3.61 -23.93
CA GLN A 75 -7.63 -2.37 -23.39
C GLN A 75 -7.71 -1.28 -24.47
N ALA A 76 -8.89 -0.66 -24.58
CA ALA A 76 -9.07 0.61 -25.26
C ALA A 76 -8.46 1.70 -24.36
N VAL A 77 -7.27 2.20 -24.70
CA VAL A 77 -6.52 3.10 -23.83
C VAL A 77 -6.69 4.54 -24.29
N THR A 78 -6.97 5.44 -23.35
CA THR A 78 -7.01 6.89 -23.57
C THR A 78 -5.61 7.50 -23.73
N ASN A 79 -4.58 6.83 -23.21
CA ASN A 79 -3.16 7.21 -23.29
C ASN A 79 -2.27 6.07 -23.89
N ALA A 80 -1.83 6.25 -25.14
CA ALA A 80 -1.00 5.26 -25.84
C ALA A 80 0.41 5.07 -25.22
N GLN A 81 0.97 6.12 -24.62
CA GLN A 81 2.30 6.06 -24.00
C GLN A 81 2.29 5.21 -22.72
N GLU A 82 1.25 5.39 -21.90
CA GLU A 82 1.05 4.58 -20.69
C GLU A 82 0.88 3.10 -21.04
N LYS A 83 0.09 2.80 -22.07
CA LYS A 83 -0.06 1.43 -22.60
C LYS A 83 1.29 0.82 -22.99
N ALA A 84 2.13 1.56 -23.70
CA ALA A 84 3.44 1.08 -24.13
C ALA A 84 4.37 0.80 -22.94
N ILE A 85 4.41 1.70 -21.95
CA ILE A 85 5.19 1.52 -20.72
C ILE A 85 4.74 0.25 -19.99
N GLN A 86 3.43 0.10 -19.76
CA GLN A 86 2.86 -1.06 -19.08
C GLN A 86 3.15 -2.38 -19.82
N GLN A 87 3.05 -2.39 -21.15
CA GLN A 87 3.36 -3.57 -21.95
C GLN A 87 4.84 -3.97 -21.89
N ASN A 88 5.74 -2.98 -21.85
CA ASN A 88 7.17 -3.23 -21.71
C ASN A 88 7.53 -3.72 -20.30
N LYS A 89 6.86 -3.19 -19.28
CA LYS A 89 7.15 -3.49 -17.87
C LYS A 89 6.41 -4.68 -17.28
N VAL A 90 5.38 -5.22 -17.93
CA VAL A 90 4.57 -6.33 -17.39
C VAL A 90 5.41 -7.56 -16.99
N ALA A 91 6.48 -7.84 -17.74
CA ALA A 91 7.37 -8.96 -17.46
C ALA A 91 8.19 -8.80 -16.17
N THR A 92 8.30 -7.57 -15.65
CA THR A 92 9.01 -7.24 -14.41
C THR A 92 8.16 -7.46 -13.15
N VAL A 93 6.83 -7.56 -13.29
CA VAL A 93 5.93 -7.85 -12.16
C VAL A 93 6.27 -9.21 -11.57
N GLY A 94 6.31 -9.30 -10.23
CA GLY A 94 6.70 -10.53 -9.53
C GLY A 94 8.20 -10.72 -9.35
N ARG A 95 9.04 -9.85 -9.91
CA ARG A 95 10.51 -9.92 -9.78
C ARG A 95 11.07 -9.09 -8.62
N PHE A 96 10.21 -8.38 -7.90
CA PHE A 96 10.61 -7.49 -6.83
C PHE A 96 10.25 -8.05 -5.47
N GLN A 97 11.10 -7.78 -4.50
CA GLN A 97 10.85 -7.97 -3.09
C GLN A 97 10.73 -6.61 -2.42
N SER A 98 9.91 -6.53 -1.38
CA SER A 98 9.80 -5.33 -0.55
C SER A 98 9.42 -5.67 0.88
N GLU A 99 9.47 -4.67 1.74
CA GLU A 99 8.92 -4.71 3.10
C GLU A 99 7.53 -4.07 3.23
N LEU A 100 6.92 -3.71 2.10
CA LEU A 100 5.68 -2.97 2.06
C LEU A 100 4.48 -3.94 2.06
N LEU A 101 3.56 -3.77 3.01
CA LEU A 101 2.38 -4.65 3.11
C LEU A 101 1.27 -4.15 2.20
N VAL A 102 0.63 -5.08 1.48
CA VAL A 102 -0.44 -4.76 0.54
C VAL A 102 -1.81 -5.09 1.12
N PHE A 103 -2.74 -4.16 0.99
CA PHE A 103 -4.17 -4.33 1.24
C PHE A 103 -4.96 -3.82 0.03
N THR A 104 -6.25 -4.11 -0.02
CA THR A 104 -7.14 -3.66 -1.09
C THR A 104 -8.38 -3.02 -0.50
N THR A 105 -8.87 -1.93 -1.08
CA THR A 105 -10.12 -1.33 -0.63
C THR A 105 -10.88 -0.62 -1.73
N HIS A 106 -12.17 -0.37 -1.47
CA HIS A 106 -13.02 0.39 -2.36
C HIS A 106 -12.75 1.88 -2.18
N LEU A 107 -12.60 2.60 -3.28
CA LEU A 107 -12.28 4.02 -3.34
C LEU A 107 -13.25 4.90 -2.54
N LEU A 108 -14.52 4.52 -2.50
CA LEU A 108 -15.57 5.30 -1.83
C LEU A 108 -15.75 4.95 -0.35
N SER A 109 -14.96 4.03 0.19
CA SER A 109 -15.10 3.66 1.60
C SER A 109 -14.55 4.73 2.54
N ASP A 110 -15.16 4.90 3.72
CA ASP A 110 -14.79 5.94 4.69
C ASP A 110 -13.29 6.01 4.99
N LYS A 111 -12.62 4.85 5.01
CA LYS A 111 -11.17 4.78 5.27
C LYS A 111 -10.34 5.52 4.23
N ILE A 112 -10.81 5.70 2.99
CA ILE A 112 -10.09 6.50 2.00
C ILE A 112 -10.08 7.96 2.44
N HIS A 113 -11.23 8.50 2.85
CA HIS A 113 -11.30 9.86 3.38
C HIS A 113 -10.46 10.04 4.67
N GLU A 114 -10.49 9.04 5.56
CA GLU A 114 -9.66 9.02 6.76
C GLU A 114 -8.16 9.08 6.40
N LEU A 115 -7.72 8.28 5.42
CA LEU A 115 -6.33 8.20 4.97
C LEU A 115 -5.85 9.45 4.21
N GLU A 116 -6.73 10.08 3.43
CA GLU A 116 -6.46 11.37 2.78
C GLU A 116 -6.17 12.47 3.80
N LYS A 117 -6.80 12.42 4.98
CA LYS A 117 -6.60 13.39 6.07
C LYS A 117 -5.44 13.01 6.99
N ASN A 118 -5.32 11.72 7.30
CA ASN A 118 -4.28 11.21 8.16
C ASN A 118 -3.82 9.81 7.69
N PRO A 119 -2.68 9.72 6.99
CA PRO A 119 -2.16 8.46 6.48
C PRO A 119 -1.44 7.62 7.56
N GLN A 120 -1.35 8.10 8.81
CA GLN A 120 -0.77 7.33 9.91
C GLN A 120 -1.75 6.26 10.39
N VAL A 121 -1.29 5.01 10.36
CA VAL A 121 -2.11 3.86 10.72
C VAL A 121 -1.37 2.90 11.63
N GLU A 122 -2.13 2.04 12.30
CA GLU A 122 -1.59 0.86 12.98
C GLU A 122 -2.40 -0.37 12.61
N VAL A 123 -1.71 -1.43 12.19
CA VAL A 123 -2.30 -2.76 11.99
C VAL A 123 -2.07 -3.57 13.26
N CYS A 124 -3.12 -4.10 13.85
CA CYS A 124 -3.05 -5.06 14.95
C CYS A 124 -3.43 -6.45 14.44
N TRP A 125 -2.53 -7.41 14.58
CA TRP A 125 -2.64 -8.71 13.96
C TRP A 125 -2.36 -9.81 14.97
N PHE A 126 -3.41 -10.53 15.36
CA PHE A 126 -3.28 -11.72 16.18
C PHE A 126 -3.23 -12.99 15.30
N LEU A 127 -2.23 -13.82 15.52
CA LEU A 127 -2.00 -15.08 14.82
C LEU A 127 -2.26 -16.24 15.79
N PRO A 128 -3.46 -16.84 15.77
CA PRO A 128 -3.85 -17.83 16.78
C PRO A 128 -3.01 -19.12 16.73
N THR A 129 -2.52 -19.52 15.55
CA THR A 129 -1.73 -20.75 15.40
C THR A 129 -0.40 -20.68 16.14
N THR A 130 0.28 -19.55 16.06
CA THR A 130 1.57 -19.32 16.75
C THR A 130 1.39 -18.69 18.13
N ASN A 131 0.17 -18.23 18.45
CA ASN A 131 -0.16 -17.46 19.65
C ASN A 131 0.72 -16.21 19.78
N GLU A 132 0.77 -15.42 18.70
CA GLU A 132 1.56 -14.21 18.58
C GLU A 132 0.69 -13.02 18.18
N GLN A 133 1.12 -11.82 18.57
CA GLN A 133 0.53 -10.58 18.11
C GLN A 133 1.60 -9.71 17.46
N PHE A 134 1.29 -9.14 16.30
CA PHE A 134 2.07 -8.10 15.64
C PHE A 134 1.28 -6.80 15.60
N ARG A 135 1.92 -5.70 16.03
CA ARG A 135 1.42 -4.34 15.83
C ARG A 135 2.36 -3.61 14.88
N LEU A 136 1.89 -3.29 13.68
CA LEU A 136 2.67 -2.62 12.65
C LEU A 136 2.16 -1.19 12.49
N ARG A 137 2.93 -0.20 12.93
CA ARG A 137 2.62 1.22 12.79
C ARG A 137 3.44 1.83 11.67
N GLY A 138 2.81 2.69 10.88
CA GLY A 138 3.50 3.42 9.83
C GLY A 138 2.57 4.23 8.95
N HIS A 139 3.04 4.51 7.74
CA HIS A 139 2.36 5.36 6.78
C HIS A 139 1.68 4.53 5.70
N MET A 140 0.41 4.81 5.44
CA MET A 140 -0.38 4.16 4.39
C MET A 140 -0.41 5.03 3.12
N TYR A 141 -0.01 4.43 2.00
CA TYR A 141 -0.06 5.06 0.68
C TYR A 141 -1.19 4.45 -0.15
N MET A 142 -1.83 5.27 -0.99
CA MET A 142 -2.93 4.86 -1.86
C MET A 142 -2.47 4.84 -3.31
N ILE A 143 -2.62 3.69 -3.97
CA ILE A 143 -2.44 3.55 -5.41
C ILE A 143 -3.84 3.39 -6.03
N THR A 144 -4.34 4.49 -6.60
CA THR A 144 -5.64 4.58 -7.27
C THR A 144 -5.50 4.33 -8.78
N SER A 145 -6.62 4.18 -9.48
CA SER A 145 -6.60 4.23 -10.95
C SER A 145 -5.95 5.54 -11.44
N PRO A 146 -5.11 5.53 -12.48
CA PRO A 146 -4.54 6.73 -13.09
C PRO A 146 -5.61 7.73 -13.56
N THR A 147 -6.80 7.23 -13.90
CA THR A 147 -7.95 8.06 -14.30
C THR A 147 -8.69 8.71 -13.12
N TYR A 148 -8.40 8.32 -11.87
CA TYR A 148 -9.14 8.78 -10.69
C TYR A 148 -9.09 10.30 -10.51
N TYR A 149 -7.90 10.89 -10.63
CA TYR A 149 -7.72 12.33 -10.48
C TYR A 149 -7.94 13.12 -11.80
N GLY A 150 -8.38 12.44 -12.87
CA GLY A 150 -8.37 12.99 -14.23
C GLY A 150 -6.95 13.31 -14.73
N HIS A 151 -6.83 14.04 -15.84
CA HIS A 151 -5.55 14.56 -16.34
C HIS A 151 -5.03 15.75 -15.50
N HIS A 152 -5.18 15.69 -14.17
CA HIS A 152 -4.74 16.74 -13.27
C HIS A 152 -3.24 16.62 -12.99
N VAL A 153 -2.46 17.58 -13.47
CA VAL A 153 -0.99 17.59 -13.40
C VAL A 153 -0.49 17.38 -11.96
N ALA A 154 -1.11 18.02 -10.95
CA ALA A 154 -0.66 17.87 -9.56
C ALA A 154 -0.89 16.46 -9.00
N ALA A 155 -1.92 15.76 -9.47
CA ALA A 155 -2.16 14.38 -9.04
C ALA A 155 -1.16 13.42 -9.68
N THR A 156 -0.79 13.66 -10.95
CA THR A 156 0.29 12.94 -11.61
C THR A 156 1.62 13.15 -10.89
N GLN A 157 1.94 14.37 -10.46
CA GLN A 157 3.14 14.67 -9.68
C GLN A 157 3.15 13.95 -8.32
N SER A 158 2.05 14.05 -7.56
CA SER A 158 1.93 13.37 -6.26
C SER A 158 2.07 11.84 -6.37
N TYR A 159 1.50 11.24 -7.42
CA TYR A 159 1.70 9.82 -7.71
C TYR A 159 3.16 9.49 -8.05
N GLN A 160 3.82 10.28 -8.89
CA GLN A 160 5.23 10.07 -9.24
C GLN A 160 6.16 10.20 -8.03
N GLU A 161 5.89 11.14 -7.13
CA GLU A 161 6.63 11.30 -5.87
C GLU A 161 6.44 10.09 -4.96
N THR A 162 5.19 9.64 -4.78
CA THR A 162 4.85 8.43 -4.01
C THR A 162 5.54 7.21 -4.61
N SER A 163 5.49 7.05 -5.94
CA SER A 163 6.12 5.96 -6.67
C SER A 163 7.64 5.95 -6.45
N ARG A 164 8.30 7.10 -6.61
CA ARG A 164 9.76 7.25 -6.39
C ARG A 164 10.15 6.98 -4.95
N TYR A 165 9.34 7.43 -3.99
CA TYR A 165 9.60 7.20 -2.58
C TYR A 165 9.47 5.71 -2.22
N LEU A 166 8.36 5.06 -2.62
CA LEU A 166 8.12 3.66 -2.31
C LEU A 166 9.14 2.72 -2.98
N GLN A 167 9.66 3.08 -4.16
CA GLN A 167 10.68 2.31 -4.87
C GLN A 167 11.94 2.06 -4.02
N GLN A 168 12.27 2.95 -3.07
CA GLN A 168 13.44 2.82 -2.20
C GLN A 168 13.35 1.62 -1.25
N PHE A 169 12.15 1.09 -1.02
CA PHE A 169 11.89 -0.08 -0.18
C PHE A 169 11.69 -1.37 -1.00
N CYS A 170 12.01 -1.31 -2.30
CA CYS A 170 11.82 -2.38 -3.25
C CYS A 170 13.16 -2.73 -3.91
N TRP A 171 13.44 -4.02 -4.02
CA TRP A 171 14.65 -4.52 -4.67
C TRP A 171 14.30 -5.72 -5.54
N ALA A 172 14.93 -5.83 -6.71
CA ALA A 172 14.77 -7.01 -7.55
C ALA A 172 15.75 -8.11 -7.13
N ASP A 173 15.31 -9.36 -7.25
CA ASP A 173 16.15 -10.55 -7.04
C ASP A 173 15.84 -11.58 -8.13
N PRO A 174 16.77 -11.84 -9.08
CA PRO A 174 18.12 -11.27 -9.18
C PRO A 174 18.12 -9.77 -9.51
N ALA A 175 19.26 -9.11 -9.26
CA ALA A 175 19.45 -7.71 -9.61
C ALA A 175 19.16 -7.49 -11.11
N PRO A 176 18.51 -6.38 -11.47
CA PRO A 176 18.07 -6.17 -12.84
C PRO A 176 19.25 -5.84 -13.76
N GLU A 177 19.19 -6.31 -15.00
CA GLU A 177 20.22 -6.09 -16.02
C GLU A 177 20.19 -4.66 -16.61
N SER A 178 19.13 -3.88 -16.36
CA SER A 178 18.91 -2.54 -16.92
C SER A 178 18.33 -1.58 -15.89
N ASP A 179 18.67 -0.29 -15.99
CA ASP A 179 18.15 0.79 -15.11
C ASP A 179 16.62 1.00 -15.15
N ASP A 180 15.91 0.49 -16.17
CA ASP A 180 14.44 0.64 -16.28
C ASP A 180 13.62 -0.36 -15.44
N SER A 181 14.30 -1.09 -14.55
CA SER A 181 13.72 -2.05 -13.61
C SER A 181 13.10 -1.37 -12.38
N SER A 182 12.27 -0.36 -12.58
CA SER A 182 11.44 0.20 -11.52
C SER A 182 10.10 -0.54 -11.44
N ILE A 183 9.55 -0.61 -10.24
CA ILE A 183 8.18 -1.07 -10.03
C ILE A 183 7.23 -0.07 -10.68
N ASP A 184 6.34 -0.60 -11.52
CA ASP A 184 5.15 0.10 -11.96
C ASP A 184 3.99 -0.24 -11.00
N TRP A 185 3.58 0.75 -10.20
CA TRP A 185 2.56 0.56 -9.16
C TRP A 185 1.16 0.32 -9.74
N GLU A 186 0.89 0.83 -10.94
CA GLU A 186 -0.37 0.57 -11.62
C GLU A 186 -0.42 -0.86 -12.13
N LEU A 187 0.67 -1.36 -12.74
CA LEU A 187 0.78 -2.79 -13.08
C LEU A 187 0.63 -3.67 -11.85
N LEU A 188 1.20 -3.27 -10.70
CA LEU A 188 1.03 -3.99 -9.45
C LEU A 188 -0.45 -4.01 -9.01
N ARG A 189 -1.14 -2.87 -9.06
CA ARG A 189 -2.57 -2.74 -8.75
C ARG A 189 -3.40 -3.64 -9.67
N LEU A 190 -3.23 -3.54 -10.99
CA LEU A 190 -3.91 -4.41 -11.95
C LEU A 190 -3.63 -5.88 -11.67
N ASN A 191 -2.38 -6.25 -11.42
CA ASN A 191 -2.01 -7.63 -11.09
C ASN A 191 -2.78 -8.14 -9.87
N HIS A 192 -2.81 -7.38 -8.78
CA HIS A 192 -3.58 -7.71 -7.59
C HIS A 192 -5.08 -7.85 -7.89
N PHE A 193 -5.64 -7.00 -8.76
CA PHE A 193 -7.05 -7.09 -9.16
C PHE A 193 -7.38 -8.42 -9.84
N PHE A 194 -6.54 -8.87 -10.77
CA PHE A 194 -6.75 -10.14 -11.47
C PHE A 194 -6.60 -11.37 -10.59
N TYR A 195 -5.79 -11.30 -9.52
CA TYR A 195 -5.68 -12.38 -8.54
C TYR A 195 -6.86 -12.50 -7.58
N MET A 196 -7.77 -11.52 -7.52
CA MET A 196 -8.98 -11.61 -6.70
C MET A 196 -9.97 -12.61 -7.30
N SER A 197 -10.88 -13.15 -6.50
CA SER A 197 -11.97 -13.96 -7.06
C SER A 197 -12.90 -13.08 -7.93
N PRO A 198 -13.64 -13.67 -8.89
CA PRO A 198 -14.63 -12.93 -9.66
C PRO A 198 -15.63 -12.16 -8.79
N GLU A 199 -16.08 -12.75 -7.68
CA GLU A 199 -17.04 -12.14 -6.73
C GLU A 199 -16.42 -10.90 -6.06
N LEU A 200 -15.18 -11.02 -5.60
CA LEU A 200 -14.48 -9.92 -4.95
C LEU A 200 -14.19 -8.79 -5.95
N ARG A 201 -13.81 -9.09 -7.20
CA ARG A 201 -13.68 -8.06 -8.25
C ARG A 201 -14.97 -7.29 -8.46
N SER A 202 -16.10 -7.99 -8.48
CA SER A 202 -17.41 -7.38 -8.71
C SER A 202 -17.87 -6.48 -7.59
N SER A 203 -17.37 -6.68 -6.36
CA SER A 203 -17.62 -5.77 -5.24
C SER A 203 -17.12 -4.34 -5.49
N PHE A 204 -16.21 -4.13 -6.45
CA PHE A 204 -15.72 -2.81 -6.85
C PHE A 204 -16.59 -2.09 -7.88
N ILE A 205 -17.63 -2.73 -8.43
CA ILE A 205 -18.53 -2.06 -9.38
C ILE A 205 -19.44 -1.05 -8.65
N CYS A 206 -19.73 -1.29 -7.38
CA CYS A 206 -20.79 -0.60 -6.65
C CYS A 206 -20.34 0.76 -6.08
N ASP A 207 -20.83 1.86 -6.66
CA ASP A 207 -20.49 3.25 -6.27
C ASP A 207 -21.03 3.70 -4.89
N TYR A 208 -21.57 2.80 -4.07
CA TYR A 208 -22.19 3.14 -2.79
C TYR A 208 -21.50 2.51 -1.57
N SER A 209 -20.28 1.98 -1.72
CA SER A 209 -19.52 1.44 -0.59
C SER A 209 -19.44 2.48 0.54
N GLY A 210 -20.07 2.23 1.69
CA GLY A 210 -20.06 3.15 2.85
C GLY A 210 -21.34 3.96 3.07
N LYS A 211 -22.25 4.07 2.08
CA LYS A 211 -23.57 4.68 2.30
C LYS A 211 -24.53 3.68 2.96
N PRO A 212 -25.41 4.11 3.89
CA PRO A 212 -26.48 3.27 4.39
C PRO A 212 -27.36 2.78 3.24
N TYR A 213 -27.66 1.48 3.17
CA TYR A 213 -28.51 0.91 2.11
C TYR A 213 -29.88 1.59 2.01
N THR A 214 -30.43 2.03 3.15
CA THR A 214 -31.69 2.77 3.24
C THR A 214 -31.64 4.17 2.64
N SER A 215 -30.44 4.74 2.46
CA SER A 215 -30.25 6.04 1.81
C SER A 215 -30.19 5.95 0.27
N LEU A 216 -30.15 4.73 -0.26
CA LEU A 216 -30.11 4.48 -1.70
C LEU A 216 -31.50 4.58 -2.33
N THR A 217 -31.57 5.14 -3.53
CA THR A 217 -32.77 5.11 -4.36
C THR A 217 -33.14 3.66 -4.72
N SER A 218 -34.41 3.41 -5.06
CA SER A 218 -34.85 2.08 -5.50
C SER A 218 -34.11 1.57 -6.75
N GLN A 219 -33.56 2.48 -7.56
CA GLN A 219 -32.74 2.09 -8.71
C GLN A 219 -31.37 1.60 -8.25
N GLU A 220 -30.67 2.35 -7.40
CA GLU A 220 -29.37 1.96 -6.82
C GLU A 220 -29.47 0.64 -6.03
N GLN A 221 -30.58 0.42 -5.32
CA GLN A 221 -30.84 -0.84 -4.61
C GLN A 221 -31.00 -2.03 -5.55
N ARG A 222 -31.66 -1.84 -6.72
CA ARG A 222 -31.77 -2.89 -7.76
C ARG A 222 -30.44 -3.12 -8.47
N ASP A 223 -29.67 -2.07 -8.72
CA ASP A 223 -28.35 -2.16 -9.34
C ASP A 223 -27.40 -2.92 -8.40
N CYS A 224 -27.45 -2.67 -7.09
CA CYS A 224 -26.76 -3.44 -6.06
C CYS A 224 -27.05 -4.95 -6.15
N GLN A 225 -28.34 -5.30 -6.10
CA GLN A 225 -28.77 -6.70 -6.08
C GLN A 225 -28.44 -7.42 -7.40
N SER A 226 -28.64 -6.76 -8.53
CA SER A 226 -28.35 -7.32 -9.86
C SER A 226 -26.85 -7.46 -10.13
N GLN A 227 -26.01 -6.51 -9.71
CA GLN A 227 -24.55 -6.58 -9.87
C GLN A 227 -23.92 -7.71 -9.04
N LEU A 228 -24.40 -7.92 -7.82
CA LEU A 228 -23.98 -9.02 -6.94
C LEU A 228 -24.47 -10.40 -7.44
N ALA A 229 -25.62 -10.46 -8.10
CA ALA A 229 -26.22 -11.70 -8.58
C ALA A 229 -25.73 -12.17 -9.97
N LEU A 230 -25.20 -11.26 -10.81
CA LEU A 230 -25.01 -11.55 -12.25
C LEU A 230 -23.58 -11.39 -12.79
N THR A 231 -22.61 -10.95 -11.98
CA THR A 231 -21.26 -10.72 -12.52
C THR A 231 -20.26 -11.45 -11.64
N GLN A 232 -20.01 -12.73 -11.91
CA GLN A 232 -18.65 -13.21 -11.71
C GLN A 232 -17.86 -12.54 -12.83
N LEU A 233 -17.09 -11.49 -12.54
CA LEU A 233 -16.15 -10.91 -13.51
C LEU A 233 -15.08 -11.97 -13.83
N ASN A 234 -15.44 -12.96 -14.65
CA ASN A 234 -14.62 -14.08 -15.03
C ASN A 234 -13.79 -13.67 -16.23
N LEU A 235 -12.65 -13.05 -15.93
CA LEU A 235 -11.73 -12.51 -16.94
C LEU A 235 -10.78 -13.59 -17.48
N GLU A 236 -10.96 -14.85 -17.10
CA GLU A 236 -10.05 -15.96 -17.44
C GLU A 236 -10.42 -16.71 -18.72
N GLN A 237 -11.58 -16.45 -19.31
CA GLN A 237 -11.97 -17.07 -20.58
C GLN A 237 -11.64 -16.15 -21.77
N PRO A 238 -10.81 -16.59 -22.73
CA PRO A 238 -10.60 -15.87 -23.98
C PRO A 238 -11.89 -15.94 -24.82
N ASP A 239 -12.33 -14.79 -25.29
CA ASP A 239 -13.60 -14.51 -25.98
C ASP A 239 -14.16 -15.65 -26.85
N SER A 240 -15.33 -16.17 -26.47
CA SER A 240 -16.24 -16.86 -27.39
C SER A 240 -17.21 -15.83 -28.00
N SER A 241 -16.81 -15.25 -29.14
CA SER A 241 -17.64 -14.41 -30.04
C SER A 241 -18.09 -13.03 -29.51
N PRO A 242 -18.05 -11.96 -30.34
CA PRO A 242 -18.51 -10.63 -29.96
C PRO A 242 -20.04 -10.58 -29.96
N SER A 243 -20.65 -10.80 -28.80
CA SER A 243 -22.08 -10.53 -28.58
C SER A 243 -22.24 -9.22 -27.79
N SER A 244 -23.45 -8.65 -27.78
CA SER A 244 -23.78 -7.39 -27.09
C SER A 244 -23.45 -7.38 -25.59
N SER A 245 -23.24 -8.56 -24.98
CA SER A 245 -22.75 -8.76 -23.61
C SER A 245 -21.31 -8.27 -23.37
N ASN A 246 -20.50 -8.10 -24.42
CA ASN A 246 -19.10 -7.69 -24.27
C ASN A 246 -18.95 -6.20 -23.89
N HIS A 247 -19.85 -5.34 -24.35
CA HIS A 247 -19.80 -3.90 -24.04
C HIS A 247 -20.18 -3.58 -22.59
N SER A 248 -21.20 -4.24 -22.04
CA SER A 248 -21.57 -4.08 -20.63
C SER A 248 -20.47 -4.61 -19.71
N THR A 249 -19.89 -5.77 -20.04
CA THR A 249 -18.80 -6.38 -19.27
C THR A 249 -17.55 -5.49 -19.27
N HIS A 250 -17.15 -4.95 -20.43
CA HIS A 250 -16.02 -4.02 -20.50
C HIS A 250 -16.26 -2.77 -19.64
N ARG A 251 -17.46 -2.19 -19.66
CA ARG A 251 -17.82 -1.06 -18.79
C ARG A 251 -17.73 -1.41 -17.31
N GLN A 252 -18.25 -2.56 -16.91
CA GLN A 252 -18.21 -3.02 -15.51
C GLN A 252 -16.78 -3.24 -15.03
N VAL A 253 -15.90 -3.85 -15.86
CA VAL A 253 -14.48 -4.00 -15.54
C VAL A 253 -13.81 -2.65 -15.35
N GLN A 254 -14.06 -1.70 -16.25
CA GLN A 254 -13.49 -0.35 -16.15
C GLN A 254 -13.95 0.36 -14.88
N GLN A 255 -15.24 0.27 -14.54
CA GLN A 255 -15.77 0.84 -13.29
C GLN A 255 -15.14 0.18 -12.05
N ALA A 256 -15.06 -1.15 -12.02
CA ALA A 256 -14.40 -1.88 -10.95
C ALA A 256 -12.93 -1.46 -10.79
N LEU A 257 -12.20 -1.29 -11.90
CA LEU A 257 -10.83 -0.82 -11.88
C LEU A 257 -10.71 0.63 -11.42
N GLN A 258 -11.67 1.51 -11.70
CA GLN A 258 -11.65 2.89 -11.19
C GLN A 258 -11.83 2.93 -9.68
N ASN A 259 -12.70 2.08 -9.14
CA ASN A 259 -13.00 1.98 -7.72
C ASN A 259 -12.00 1.12 -6.91
N PHE A 260 -11.16 0.34 -7.58
CA PHE A 260 -10.20 -0.54 -6.93
C PHE A 260 -8.92 0.21 -6.51
N VAL A 261 -8.66 0.25 -5.20
CA VAL A 261 -7.47 0.90 -4.62
C VAL A 261 -6.55 -0.14 -4.01
N LEU A 262 -5.25 -0.04 -4.33
CA LEU A 262 -4.20 -0.76 -3.62
C LEU A 262 -3.70 0.12 -2.47
N LEU A 263 -3.77 -0.40 -1.26
CA LEU A 263 -3.28 0.26 -0.05
C LEU A 263 -1.91 -0.33 0.28
N ILE A 264 -0.88 0.52 0.40
CA ILE A 264 0.50 0.13 0.67
C ILE A 264 0.92 0.67 2.03
N LEU A 265 1.05 -0.22 3.02
CA LEU A 265 1.57 0.14 4.34
C LEU A 265 3.10 0.02 4.33
N LYS A 266 3.77 1.14 4.59
CA LYS A 266 5.19 1.17 4.95
C LYS A 266 5.31 1.19 6.49
N PRO A 267 5.69 0.08 7.14
CA PRO A 267 5.87 0.07 8.58
C PRO A 267 7.16 0.80 8.98
N ASP A 268 7.07 1.58 10.06
CA ASP A 268 8.20 2.25 10.72
C ASP A 268 8.46 1.71 12.12
N TYR A 269 7.48 1.01 12.67
CA TYR A 269 7.53 0.40 13.97
C TYR A 269 6.77 -0.92 13.93
N VAL A 270 7.39 -1.99 14.42
CA VAL A 270 6.77 -3.31 14.53
C VAL A 270 6.96 -3.81 15.95
N ASP A 271 5.86 -4.13 16.64
CA ASP A 271 5.87 -4.68 17.99
C ASP A 271 5.30 -6.09 17.96
N ARG A 272 6.17 -7.07 18.25
CA ARG A 272 5.82 -8.49 18.32
C ARG A 272 5.71 -8.89 19.77
N CYS A 273 4.56 -9.42 20.16
CA CYS A 273 4.34 -10.07 21.44
C CYS A 273 4.11 -11.56 21.23
N GLN A 274 4.91 -12.40 21.88
CA GLN A 274 4.85 -13.85 21.82
C GLN A 274 4.21 -14.39 23.10
N LEU A 275 2.96 -14.82 23.01
CA LEU A 275 2.18 -15.30 24.15
C LEU A 275 2.36 -16.80 24.39
N ASN A 276 3.09 -17.49 23.50
CA ASN A 276 3.48 -18.89 23.62
C ASN A 276 4.73 -19.13 24.51
N THR A 277 5.22 -18.09 25.20
CA THR A 277 6.39 -18.17 26.09
C THR A 277 6.01 -17.83 27.54
N THR A 278 6.79 -18.31 28.51
CA THR A 278 6.58 -18.02 29.95
C THR A 278 7.88 -17.48 30.57
N PRO A 279 7.95 -16.19 30.96
CA PRO A 279 6.95 -15.16 30.71
C PRO A 279 6.77 -14.89 29.22
N ALA A 280 5.66 -14.27 28.83
CA ALA A 280 5.50 -13.79 27.46
C ALA A 280 6.69 -12.91 27.07
N THR A 281 7.09 -12.94 25.81
CA THR A 281 8.22 -12.15 25.33
C THR A 281 7.74 -11.06 24.38
N ARG A 282 8.37 -9.88 24.42
CA ARG A 282 8.03 -8.76 23.56
C ARG A 282 9.27 -8.21 22.89
N THR A 283 9.23 -8.12 21.56
CA THR A 283 10.32 -7.56 20.76
C THR A 283 9.78 -6.44 19.88
N VAL A 284 10.40 -5.27 20.00
CA VAL A 284 10.06 -4.09 19.21
C VAL A 284 11.15 -3.87 18.17
N TYR A 285 10.74 -3.66 16.93
CA TYR A 285 11.57 -3.29 15.80
C TYR A 285 11.24 -1.86 15.40
N VAL A 286 12.25 -0.99 15.36
CA VAL A 286 12.08 0.41 14.95
C VAL A 286 12.94 0.67 13.72
N ARG A 287 12.34 1.25 12.68
CA ARG A 287 13.06 1.73 11.51
C ARG A 287 13.85 2.96 11.93
N GLN A 288 15.15 2.96 11.69
CA GLN A 288 15.94 4.17 11.85
C GLN A 288 15.97 4.96 10.55
N ASP A 289 15.39 6.16 10.55
CA ASP A 289 15.75 7.15 9.56
C ASP A 289 17.24 7.51 9.75
N ARG A 290 18.01 7.67 8.67
CA ARG A 290 19.38 8.18 8.83
C ARG A 290 19.29 9.59 9.40
N VAL A 291 19.75 9.79 10.63
CA VAL A 291 20.32 11.07 11.03
C VAL A 291 21.54 11.25 10.11
N PRO A 292 21.68 12.37 9.37
CA PRO A 292 22.91 12.65 8.64
C PRO A 292 24.09 12.52 9.62
N SER A 293 25.15 11.83 9.21
CA SER A 293 26.39 11.63 9.96
C SER A 293 27.17 12.95 10.13
N ALA A 294 26.52 13.97 10.68
CA ALA A 294 27.05 15.31 10.89
C ALA A 294 26.62 15.84 12.26
N TRP A 295 26.58 15.00 13.28
CA TRP A 295 26.66 15.43 14.69
C TRP A 295 27.37 14.32 15.48
N HIS A 296 28.70 14.30 15.41
CA HIS A 296 29.49 13.64 16.43
C HIS A 296 29.49 14.50 17.71
N PRO A 297 29.58 13.87 18.89
CA PRO A 297 29.34 14.51 20.17
C PRO A 297 30.51 15.42 20.55
N SER A 298 30.27 16.72 20.70
CA SER A 298 31.18 17.54 21.50
C SER A 298 30.87 17.26 22.98
N SER A 299 31.76 16.47 23.58
CA SER A 299 32.24 16.56 24.96
C SER A 299 31.58 17.61 25.86
N GLU A 300 31.16 17.15 27.05
CA GLU A 300 31.09 17.90 28.30
C GLU A 300 30.18 19.14 28.35
N ARG A 301 28.98 18.94 28.91
CA ARG A 301 28.48 19.70 30.08
C ARG A 301 27.10 19.22 30.52
N THR A 302 27.04 18.53 31.65
CA THR A 302 25.95 18.68 32.64
C THR A 302 26.44 19.76 33.64
N PRO A 303 25.59 20.55 34.34
CA PRO A 303 24.24 20.18 34.72
C PRO A 303 23.14 21.26 34.69
N GLY A 304 21.91 20.77 34.54
CA GLY A 304 20.72 21.33 35.17
C GLY A 304 19.95 22.36 34.35
N LEU A 305 18.70 22.03 34.00
CA LEU A 305 17.55 22.95 33.99
C LEU A 305 16.25 22.12 33.93
N LYS A 306 15.23 22.64 34.63
CA LYS A 306 14.07 21.94 35.18
C LYS A 306 12.92 21.77 34.17
N GLU A 307 12.07 20.79 34.42
CA GLU A 307 10.71 20.66 33.88
C GLU A 307 9.85 21.88 34.26
N SER A 308 9.76 22.89 33.40
CA SER A 308 8.68 23.89 33.47
C SER A 308 8.35 24.63 32.16
N ASP A 309 9.06 24.41 31.05
CA ASP A 309 8.96 25.30 29.88
C ASP A 309 8.26 24.66 28.66
N LEU A 310 7.20 23.88 28.89
CA LEU A 310 6.29 23.45 27.83
C LEU A 310 4.86 23.86 28.18
N LYS A 311 4.50 25.12 27.85
CA LYS A 311 3.10 25.52 27.63
C LYS A 311 2.87 25.72 26.13
N PRO A 312 1.73 25.28 25.57
CA PRO A 312 1.40 25.49 24.17
C PRO A 312 0.84 26.90 23.97
N SER A 313 1.35 27.65 22.99
CA SER A 313 0.72 28.90 22.55
C SER A 313 -0.25 28.63 21.40
N SER A 314 -1.49 29.05 21.61
CA SER A 314 -2.62 29.06 20.69
C SER A 314 -2.47 30.03 19.52
N SER A 315 -3.01 29.61 18.36
CA SER A 315 -3.64 30.36 17.26
C SER A 315 -3.25 31.83 17.00
N GLN A 316 -2.89 32.12 15.74
CA GLN A 316 -3.54 33.21 15.00
C GLN A 316 -3.37 33.04 13.49
N TYR A 317 -4.52 33.01 12.81
CA TYR A 317 -4.71 33.28 11.39
C TYR A 317 -4.35 34.75 11.09
N LEU A 318 -3.74 35.03 9.93
CA LEU A 318 -4.00 36.19 9.08
C LEU A 318 -3.29 36.00 7.72
N GLY A 319 -4.01 36.27 6.63
CA GLY A 319 -3.57 36.05 5.25
C GLY A 319 -2.81 37.24 4.63
N GLY A 320 -2.37 37.03 3.38
CA GLY A 320 -1.87 38.07 2.48
C GLY A 320 -0.71 37.63 1.59
N GLN A 321 -1.00 37.38 0.30
CA GLN A 321 -0.07 37.35 -0.84
C GLN A 321 0.01 38.77 -1.47
N PRO A 322 0.79 39.03 -2.55
CA PRO A 322 2.18 38.64 -2.88
C PRO A 322 3.02 39.82 -3.45
N THR A 323 4.36 39.73 -3.47
CA THR A 323 5.19 40.53 -4.40
C THR A 323 6.55 39.90 -4.73
N GLY A 324 6.78 39.63 -6.03
CA GLY A 324 7.98 40.08 -6.78
C GLY A 324 9.26 39.22 -6.73
N PRO A 325 10.04 39.15 -7.85
CA PRO A 325 10.89 38.01 -8.17
C PRO A 325 12.38 38.24 -7.83
N ALA A 326 13.11 37.15 -7.55
CA ALA A 326 14.57 37.16 -7.51
C ALA A 326 15.14 35.86 -8.09
N GLU A 327 15.76 36.04 -9.26
CA GLU A 327 17.01 35.47 -9.76
C GLU A 327 17.20 33.94 -9.85
N ILE A 328 17.35 33.53 -11.11
CA ILE A 328 17.86 32.25 -11.59
C ILE A 328 19.40 32.29 -11.47
N SER A 329 19.98 31.31 -10.78
CA SER A 329 21.38 30.94 -10.97
C SER A 329 21.50 29.45 -11.24
N ASP A 330 21.99 29.16 -12.43
CA ASP A 330 22.33 27.85 -12.97
C ASP A 330 23.64 27.30 -12.35
N HIS A 331 23.82 25.99 -12.47
CA HIS A 331 25.01 25.16 -12.18
C HIS A 331 25.15 24.55 -10.78
N GLN A 332 24.94 23.23 -10.68
CA GLN A 332 26.00 22.23 -10.90
C GLN A 332 25.45 20.80 -10.86
N LYS A 333 25.77 20.03 -11.91
CA LYS A 333 25.74 18.56 -11.91
C LYS A 333 26.84 18.04 -11.00
N SER A 334 26.55 17.02 -10.18
CA SER A 334 27.47 15.91 -9.92
C SER A 334 26.74 14.73 -9.29
N ASP A 335 26.66 13.66 -10.07
CA ASP A 335 26.72 12.23 -9.74
C ASP A 335 26.85 11.83 -8.26
N ALA A 336 25.99 10.90 -7.83
CA ALA A 336 26.36 9.50 -7.59
C ALA A 336 25.23 8.80 -6.81
N SER A 337 24.79 7.68 -7.37
CA SER A 337 23.92 6.69 -6.74
C SER A 337 24.50 6.19 -5.40
N SER A 338 24.13 6.81 -4.28
CA SER A 338 24.36 6.24 -2.96
C SER A 338 23.20 5.32 -2.60
N ASN A 339 23.43 4.01 -2.64
CA ASN A 339 22.54 3.02 -2.04
C ASN A 339 22.39 3.32 -0.53
N HIS A 340 21.32 4.03 -0.17
CA HIS A 340 21.02 4.44 1.20
C HIS A 340 20.41 3.27 1.97
N HIS A 341 21.24 2.40 2.52
CA HIS A 341 20.78 1.31 3.38
C HIS A 341 20.19 1.87 4.70
N GLN A 342 18.89 1.68 4.89
CA GLN A 342 18.16 1.89 6.14
C GLN A 342 18.31 0.65 7.05
N GLN A 343 18.50 0.85 8.35
CA GLN A 343 18.72 -0.23 9.31
C GLN A 343 17.57 -0.35 10.30
N TRP A 344 17.18 -1.59 10.59
CA TRP A 344 16.22 -1.93 11.64
C TRP A 344 16.96 -2.22 12.94
N LYS A 345 16.50 -1.64 14.06
CA LYS A 345 16.97 -2.02 15.40
C LYS A 345 15.88 -2.78 16.13
N SER A 346 16.25 -3.86 16.80
CA SER A 346 15.38 -4.62 17.70
C SER A 346 15.70 -4.31 19.16
N PHE A 347 14.66 -4.26 19.98
CA PHE A 347 14.75 -4.11 21.42
C PHE A 347 13.87 -5.18 22.05
N SER A 348 14.47 -6.02 22.90
CA SER A 348 13.72 -6.93 23.76
C SER A 348 13.20 -6.15 24.95
N LEU A 349 11.88 -6.15 25.14
CA LEU A 349 11.24 -5.54 26.28
C LEU A 349 10.88 -6.64 27.28
N VAL A 350 11.12 -6.36 28.57
CA VAL A 350 10.49 -7.14 29.65
C VAL A 350 9.02 -6.68 29.70
N PRO A 351 8.05 -7.60 29.63
CA PRO A 351 6.63 -7.27 29.60
C PRO A 351 6.15 -6.40 30.76
#